data_AF-A0A817LBE4-F1
#
_entry.id   AF-A0A817LBE4-F1
#
_cell.length_a   1.000
_cell.length_b   1.000
_cell.length_c   1.000
_cell.angle_alpha   90.00
_cell.angle_beta   90.00
_cell.angle_gamma   90.00
#
_symmetry.space_group_name_H-M   'P 1'
#
loop_
_entity.id
_entity.type
_entity.pdbx_description
1 polymer ?
#
loop_
_entity_poly.entity_id
_entity_poly.type
_entity_poly.pdbx_seq_one_letter_code
_entity_poly.pdbx_strand_id
1 'polypeptide(L)'
;MPDELEVLFSVGSMFRIESVQDTQSIEGYWYVKLKLVEDDSDINELRVELEKEYCDESDLCSLGSVLIAMGGYKRAERYFRMLLEYLPADHPNTYRINSCLGKIAHNKEDHQTSLNYHEKALEYLKKPGIYNTQENIGQVHTDSASSYHRLGKLDLAMKYLTMASDIQTSPKLLSQTYNQIALVYRDKGDNRLALEYFLKALHIEKEI
;
A
#
# COMPACT_ATOMS: atom_id res chain seq x y z
N MET A 1 22.34 -38.26 -2.87
CA MET A 1 21.59 -37.02 -3.16
C MET A 1 21.68 -36.19 -1.90
N PRO A 2 22.08 -34.91 -1.96
CA PRO A 2 21.97 -34.05 -0.79
C PRO A 2 20.48 -33.97 -0.45
N ASP A 3 20.12 -34.21 0.81
CA ASP A 3 18.75 -34.08 1.28
C ASP A 3 18.30 -32.62 1.05
N GLU A 4 17.40 -32.40 0.09
CA GLU A 4 16.80 -31.07 -0.12
C GLU A 4 15.96 -30.73 1.12
N LEU A 5 16.52 -29.87 1.97
CA LEU A 5 15.79 -29.22 3.04
C LEU A 5 14.96 -28.10 2.42
N GLU A 6 13.69 -28.40 2.13
CA GLU A 6 12.71 -27.37 1.82
C GLU A 6 12.51 -26.48 3.05
N VAL A 7 13.03 -25.25 2.99
CA VAL A 7 12.82 -24.25 4.05
C VAL A 7 11.68 -23.33 3.62
N LEU A 8 10.52 -23.49 4.24
CA LEU A 8 9.40 -22.57 4.06
C LEU A 8 9.64 -21.31 4.90
N PHE A 9 9.97 -20.20 4.23
CA PHE A 9 9.96 -18.89 4.87
C PHE A 9 8.53 -18.40 5.05
N SER A 10 8.23 -17.75 6.18
CA SER A 10 6.98 -17.03 6.33
C SER A 10 6.88 -15.93 5.26
N VAL A 11 5.71 -15.81 4.64
CA VAL A 11 5.40 -14.72 3.71
C VAL A 11 5.66 -13.39 4.41
N GLY A 12 6.60 -12.59 3.88
CA GLY A 12 7.00 -11.30 4.46
C GLY A 12 8.30 -11.30 5.26
N SER A 13 9.01 -12.44 5.37
CA SER A 13 10.40 -12.45 5.83
C SER A 13 11.32 -11.81 4.80
N MET A 14 12.08 -10.80 5.25
CA MET A 14 13.13 -10.20 4.44
C MET A 14 14.48 -10.73 4.91
N PHE A 15 15.30 -11.13 3.96
CA PHE A 15 16.67 -11.57 4.20
C PHE A 15 17.61 -10.68 3.42
N ARG A 16 18.72 -10.29 4.05
CA ARG A 16 19.86 -9.74 3.32
C ARG A 16 20.72 -10.89 2.82
N ILE A 17 21.15 -10.81 1.56
CA ILE A 17 22.17 -11.70 1.01
C ILE A 17 23.53 -11.20 1.49
N GLU A 18 24.18 -11.92 2.40
CA GLU A 18 25.51 -11.55 2.89
C GLU A 18 26.62 -11.97 1.92
N SER A 19 26.41 -13.08 1.20
CA SER A 19 27.35 -13.55 0.19
C SER A 19 26.71 -14.56 -0.73
N VAL A 20 27.12 -14.54 -2.00
CA VAL A 20 26.86 -15.61 -2.97
C VAL A 20 28.21 -16.17 -3.38
N GLN A 21 28.42 -17.46 -3.16
CA GLN A 21 29.66 -18.15 -3.50
C GLN A 21 29.35 -19.34 -4.39
N ASP A 22 30.05 -19.45 -5.52
CA ASP A 22 29.99 -20.64 -6.37
C ASP A 22 30.56 -21.83 -5.59
N THR A 23 29.81 -22.93 -5.54
CA THR A 23 30.38 -24.19 -5.06
C THR A 23 31.28 -24.77 -6.15
N GLN A 24 32.58 -24.47 -6.08
CA GLN A 24 33.62 -25.04 -6.95
C GLN A 24 33.61 -26.58 -7.01
N SER A 25 32.90 -27.23 -6.09
CA SER A 25 32.71 -28.68 -6.00
C SER A 25 31.54 -29.22 -6.84
N ILE A 26 30.54 -28.42 -7.21
CA ILE A 26 29.34 -28.86 -7.94
C ILE A 26 28.89 -27.74 -8.89
N GLU A 27 28.97 -28.01 -10.19
CA GLU A 27 28.58 -27.06 -11.24
C GLU A 27 27.08 -26.73 -11.16
N GLY A 28 26.74 -25.44 -11.16
CA GLY A 28 25.36 -24.96 -11.09
C GLY A 28 24.76 -24.85 -9.69
N TYR A 29 25.58 -24.96 -8.63
CA TYR A 29 25.15 -24.74 -7.25
C TYR A 29 25.88 -23.53 -6.64
N TRP A 30 25.19 -22.82 -5.74
CA TRP A 30 25.73 -21.66 -5.05
C TRP A 30 25.43 -21.74 -3.54
N TYR A 31 26.41 -21.40 -2.71
CA TYR A 31 26.18 -21.06 -1.32
C TYR A 31 25.72 -19.63 -1.21
N VAL A 32 24.44 -19.45 -0.87
CA VAL A 32 23.86 -18.16 -0.54
C VAL A 32 23.73 -18.05 0.97
N LYS A 33 24.48 -17.11 1.57
CA LYS A 33 24.36 -16.81 3.00
C LYS A 33 23.31 -15.73 3.20
N LEU A 34 22.24 -16.07 3.91
CA LEU A 34 21.12 -15.17 4.18
C LEU A 34 21.11 -14.76 5.66
N LYS A 35 20.91 -13.47 5.94
CA LYS A 35 20.67 -12.93 7.28
C LYS A 35 19.23 -12.42 7.38
N LEU A 36 18.46 -12.93 8.34
CA LEU A 36 17.11 -12.44 8.59
C LEU A 36 17.16 -11.00 9.13
N VAL A 37 16.33 -10.13 8.56
CA VAL A 37 16.25 -8.71 8.95
C VAL A 37 15.25 -8.56 10.10
N GLU A 38 15.76 -8.49 11.33
CA GLU A 38 14.93 -8.34 12.54
C GLU A 38 15.05 -6.95 13.22
N ASP A 39 16.17 -6.22 13.04
CA ASP A 39 16.47 -4.96 13.72
C ASP A 39 16.48 -3.69 12.85
N ASP A 40 16.46 -2.51 13.48
CA ASP A 40 16.42 -1.19 12.83
C ASP A 40 17.69 -0.85 12.03
N SER A 41 18.86 -1.28 12.50
CA SER A 41 20.13 -1.09 11.79
C SER A 41 20.11 -1.77 10.42
N ASP A 42 19.47 -2.93 10.33
CA ASP A 42 19.43 -3.72 9.11
C ASP A 42 18.50 -3.11 8.05
N ILE A 43 17.41 -2.43 8.49
CA ILE A 43 16.56 -1.64 7.58
C ILE A 43 17.32 -0.44 7.03
N ASN A 44 18.12 0.24 7.86
CA ASN A 44 18.92 1.38 7.41
C ASN A 44 19.96 0.98 6.36
N GLU A 45 20.62 -0.15 6.53
CA GLU A 45 21.54 -0.68 5.51
C GLU A 45 20.81 -1.11 4.24
N LEU A 46 19.63 -1.75 4.36
CA LEU A 46 18.81 -2.13 3.20
C LEU A 46 18.33 -0.89 2.44
N ARG A 47 18.02 0.20 3.14
CA ARG A 47 17.75 1.52 2.56
C ARG A 47 18.95 2.04 1.79
N VAL A 48 20.16 2.03 2.38
CA VAL A 48 21.38 2.50 1.72
C VAL A 48 21.71 1.67 0.47
N GLU A 49 21.42 0.38 0.48
CA GLU A 49 21.58 -0.51 -0.68
C GLU A 49 20.55 -0.18 -1.78
N LEU A 50 19.28 -0.04 -1.42
CA LEU A 50 18.21 0.34 -2.35
C LEU A 50 18.40 1.75 -2.91
N GLU A 51 18.84 2.72 -2.11
CA GLU A 51 19.17 4.09 -2.55
C GLU A 51 20.35 4.12 -3.53
N LYS A 52 21.29 3.16 -3.42
CA LYS A 52 22.42 3.03 -4.34
C LYS A 52 22.03 2.34 -5.65
N GLU A 53 21.09 1.39 -5.59
CA GLU A 53 20.74 0.51 -6.70
C GLU A 53 19.53 1.04 -7.50
N TYR A 54 18.60 1.74 -6.85
CA TYR A 54 17.38 2.27 -7.43
C TYR A 54 17.30 3.78 -7.19
N CYS A 55 17.45 4.54 -8.27
CA CYS A 55 17.35 6.01 -8.25
C CYS A 55 15.90 6.51 -8.32
N ASP A 56 14.89 5.62 -8.34
CA ASP A 56 13.48 5.99 -8.51
C ASP A 56 12.65 5.71 -7.24
N GLU A 57 12.18 6.77 -6.61
CA GLU A 57 11.32 6.79 -5.42
C GLU A 57 9.96 6.08 -5.62
N SER A 58 9.60 5.81 -6.88
CA SER A 58 8.53 4.91 -7.31
C SER A 58 8.65 3.53 -6.64
N ASP A 59 9.86 3.02 -6.50
CA ASP A 59 10.14 1.66 -6.06
C ASP A 59 10.05 1.52 -4.53
N LEU A 60 10.32 2.60 -3.79
CA LEU A 60 10.22 2.62 -2.32
C LEU A 60 8.77 2.53 -1.85
N CYS A 61 7.83 3.18 -2.54
CA CYS A 61 6.39 3.04 -2.28
C CYS A 61 5.87 1.65 -2.71
N SER A 62 6.49 1.08 -3.74
CA SER A 62 6.16 -0.26 -4.24
C SER A 62 6.55 -1.34 -3.21
N LEU A 63 7.75 -1.25 -2.62
CA LEU A 63 8.18 -2.12 -1.53
C LEU A 63 7.23 -2.06 -0.32
N GLY A 64 6.87 -0.85 0.10
CA GLY A 64 5.92 -0.67 1.19
C GLY A 64 4.52 -1.22 0.88
N SER A 65 4.06 -1.12 -0.37
CA SER A 65 2.81 -1.74 -0.82
C SER A 65 2.88 -3.27 -0.81
N VAL A 66 4.02 -3.84 -1.18
CA VAL A 66 4.27 -5.29 -1.10
C VAL A 66 4.28 -5.75 0.37
N LEU A 67 4.93 -5.01 1.28
CA LEU A 67 4.89 -5.31 2.72
C LEU A 67 3.47 -5.27 3.30
N ILE A 68 2.63 -4.34 2.84
CA ILE A 68 1.21 -4.27 3.21
C ILE A 68 0.46 -5.50 2.68
N ALA A 69 0.66 -5.86 1.41
CA ALA A 69 0.01 -7.02 0.79
C ALA A 69 0.41 -8.34 1.48
N MET A 70 1.63 -8.42 2.01
CA MET A 70 2.14 -9.56 2.77
C MET A 70 1.71 -9.57 4.25
N GLY A 71 0.92 -8.59 4.71
CA GLY A 71 0.48 -8.50 6.11
C GLY A 71 1.58 -8.07 7.11
N GLY A 72 2.75 -7.67 6.62
CA GLY A 72 3.91 -7.21 7.39
C GLY A 72 3.76 -5.79 7.95
N TYR A 73 2.59 -5.46 8.52
CA TYR A 73 2.19 -4.08 8.85
C TYR A 73 3.14 -3.36 9.80
N LYS A 74 3.71 -4.07 10.79
CA LYS A 74 4.69 -3.47 11.72
C LYS A 74 5.96 -3.04 11.01
N ARG A 75 6.49 -3.89 10.11
CA ARG A 75 7.70 -3.61 9.31
C ARG A 75 7.43 -2.48 8.31
N ALA A 76 6.30 -2.54 7.62
CA ALA A 76 5.86 -1.51 6.67
C ALA A 76 5.73 -0.14 7.36
N GLU A 77 5.08 -0.09 8.52
CA GLU A 77 4.91 1.15 9.28
C GLU A 77 6.24 1.74 9.71
N ARG A 78 7.14 0.92 10.25
CA ARG A 78 8.48 1.35 10.67
C ARG A 78 9.27 1.94 9.50
N TYR A 79 9.24 1.26 8.36
CA TYR A 79 9.88 1.71 7.13
C TYR A 79 9.31 3.06 6.63
N PHE A 80 7.98 3.19 6.59
CA PHE A 80 7.35 4.44 6.16
C PHE A 80 7.59 5.61 7.14
N ARG A 81 7.63 5.35 8.45
CA ARG A 81 7.98 6.36 9.47
C ARG A 81 9.41 6.85 9.29
N MET A 82 10.34 5.93 9.09
CA MET A 82 11.72 6.26 8.76
C MET A 82 11.78 7.13 7.50
N LEU A 83 11.12 6.75 6.40
CA LEU A 83 11.10 7.57 5.19
C LEU A 83 10.59 9.01 5.44
N LEU A 84 9.58 9.20 6.29
CA LEU A 84 9.09 10.54 6.64
C LEU A 84 10.11 11.39 7.42
N GLU A 85 11.03 10.78 8.17
CA GLU A 85 12.06 11.50 8.92
C GLU A 85 13.21 11.98 8.02
N TYR A 86 13.52 11.22 6.96
CA TYR A 86 14.64 11.53 6.06
C TYR A 86 14.23 12.36 4.84
N LEU A 87 12.98 12.24 4.38
CA LEU A 87 12.51 13.01 3.24
C LEU A 87 12.29 14.49 3.63
N PRO A 88 12.61 15.44 2.72
CA PRO A 88 12.25 16.82 2.91
C PRO A 88 10.76 16.99 3.22
N ALA A 89 10.42 17.96 4.07
CA ALA A 89 9.03 18.15 4.51
C ALA A 89 8.03 18.37 3.36
N ASP A 90 8.48 18.88 2.22
CA ASP A 90 7.69 19.16 1.01
C ASP A 90 7.95 18.18 -0.13
N HIS A 91 8.49 17.00 0.19
CA HIS A 91 8.80 16.00 -0.80
C HIS A 91 7.52 15.50 -1.54
N PRO A 92 7.53 15.38 -2.90
CA PRO A 92 6.35 15.02 -3.68
C PRO A 92 5.72 13.68 -3.29
N ASN A 93 6.51 12.72 -2.81
CA ASN A 93 6.01 11.40 -2.41
C ASN A 93 5.47 11.32 -0.96
N THR A 94 5.52 12.41 -0.19
CA THR A 94 5.05 12.42 1.21
C THR A 94 3.56 12.07 1.32
N TYR A 95 2.72 12.45 0.35
CA TYR A 95 1.31 12.05 0.37
C TYR A 95 1.14 10.53 0.20
N ARG A 96 1.96 9.87 -0.63
CA ARG A 96 1.89 8.41 -0.85
C ARG A 96 2.24 7.66 0.43
N ILE A 97 3.26 8.13 1.13
CA ILE A 97 3.68 7.53 2.41
C ILE A 97 2.57 7.67 3.45
N ASN A 98 1.96 8.85 3.58
CA ASN A 98 0.82 9.05 4.47
C ASN A 98 -0.38 8.18 4.06
N SER A 99 -0.68 8.06 2.76
CA SER A 99 -1.73 7.15 2.27
C SER A 99 -1.44 5.69 2.64
N CYS A 100 -0.19 5.22 2.49
CA CYS A 100 0.19 3.86 2.86
C CYS A 100 0.11 3.62 4.38
N LEU A 101 0.55 4.59 5.20
CA LEU A 101 0.37 4.54 6.66
C LEU A 101 -1.11 4.49 7.05
N GLY A 102 -1.96 5.22 6.32
CA GLY A 102 -3.41 5.18 6.49
C GLY A 102 -4.01 3.80 6.18
N LYS A 103 -3.56 3.14 5.10
CA LYS A 103 -3.94 1.76 4.77
C LYS A 103 -3.45 0.76 5.83
N ILE A 104 -2.23 0.94 6.34
CA ILE A 104 -1.70 0.10 7.42
C ILE A 104 -2.56 0.23 8.67
N ALA A 105 -2.88 1.45 9.08
CA ALA A 105 -3.74 1.70 10.24
C ALA A 105 -5.14 1.09 10.03
N HIS A 106 -5.71 1.22 8.82
CA HIS A 106 -6.99 0.60 8.47
C HIS A 106 -6.96 -0.92 8.64
N ASN A 107 -5.91 -1.58 8.14
CA ASN A 107 -5.75 -3.04 8.24
C ASN A 107 -5.46 -3.52 9.67
N LYS A 108 -4.97 -2.63 10.55
CA LYS A 108 -4.84 -2.88 11.99
C LYS A 108 -6.13 -2.57 12.78
N GLU A 109 -7.23 -2.30 12.09
CA GLU A 109 -8.52 -1.89 12.68
C GLU A 109 -8.48 -0.54 13.42
N ASP A 110 -7.39 0.22 13.30
CA ASP A 110 -7.30 1.60 13.81
C ASP A 110 -7.78 2.60 12.74
N HIS A 111 -9.10 2.63 12.57
CA HIS A 111 -9.74 3.44 11.54
C HIS A 111 -9.64 4.94 11.82
N GLN A 112 -9.50 5.38 13.07
CA GLN A 112 -9.34 6.79 13.40
C GLN A 112 -7.94 7.29 13.03
N THR A 113 -6.89 6.52 13.36
CA THR A 113 -5.52 6.84 12.91
C THR A 113 -5.41 6.76 11.39
N SER A 114 -6.10 5.81 10.76
CA SER A 114 -6.19 5.72 9.29
C SER A 114 -6.69 7.03 8.66
N LEU A 115 -7.81 7.56 9.17
CA LEU A 115 -8.37 8.83 8.70
C LEU A 115 -7.39 10.00 8.89
N ASN A 116 -6.73 10.09 10.05
CA ASN A 116 -5.74 11.14 10.30
C ASN A 116 -4.59 11.12 9.28
N TYR A 117 -4.14 9.93 8.89
CA TYR A 117 -3.10 9.78 7.86
C TYR A 117 -3.61 10.12 6.45
N HIS A 118 -4.84 9.72 6.10
CA HIS A 118 -5.43 10.10 4.82
C HIS A 118 -5.69 11.61 4.73
N GLU A 119 -6.08 12.26 5.82
CA GLU A 119 -6.22 13.72 5.90
C GLU A 119 -4.88 14.42 5.64
N LYS A 120 -3.80 13.97 6.30
CA LYS A 120 -2.45 14.46 6.01
C LYS A 120 -2.09 14.28 4.54
N ALA A 121 -2.36 13.12 3.95
CA ALA A 121 -2.11 12.89 2.53
C ALA A 121 -2.87 13.90 1.63
N LEU A 122 -4.15 14.18 1.93
CA LEU A 122 -4.95 15.18 1.21
C LEU A 122 -4.44 16.61 1.41
N GLU A 123 -3.98 16.97 2.60
CA GLU A 123 -3.35 18.27 2.87
C GLU A 123 -2.08 18.45 2.03
N TYR A 124 -1.26 17.41 1.94
CA TYR A 124 -0.08 17.40 1.09
C TYR A 124 -0.42 17.55 -0.40
N LEU A 125 -1.44 16.86 -0.88
CA LEU A 125 -1.92 16.97 -2.26
C LEU A 125 -2.47 18.36 -2.61
N LYS A 126 -2.83 19.18 -1.63
CA LYS A 126 -3.30 20.56 -1.85
C LYS A 126 -2.16 21.59 -1.92
N LYS A 127 -0.93 21.22 -1.58
CA LYS A 127 0.20 22.17 -1.58
C LYS A 127 0.56 22.59 -3.01
N PRO A 128 0.83 23.88 -3.25
CA PRO A 128 1.28 24.35 -4.55
C PRO A 128 2.63 23.74 -4.93
N GLY A 129 2.80 23.38 -6.21
CA GLY A 129 4.05 22.78 -6.72
C GLY A 129 4.16 21.26 -6.56
N ILE A 130 3.21 20.60 -5.89
CA ILE A 130 3.16 19.13 -5.85
C ILE A 130 2.48 18.63 -7.13
N TYR A 131 3.25 17.94 -7.98
CA TYR A 131 2.68 17.23 -9.12
C TYR A 131 1.86 16.06 -8.62
N ASN A 132 0.54 16.21 -8.64
CA ASN A 132 -0.40 15.15 -8.34
C ASN A 132 -1.45 15.03 -9.43
N THR A 133 -2.06 13.86 -9.49
CA THR A 133 -3.17 13.58 -10.38
C THR A 133 -4.46 13.59 -9.59
N GLN A 134 -5.56 13.91 -10.28
CA GLN A 134 -6.91 13.72 -9.73
C GLN A 134 -7.13 12.26 -9.27
N GLU A 135 -6.47 11.29 -9.92
CA GLU A 135 -6.46 9.89 -9.49
C GLU A 135 -5.90 9.69 -8.08
N ASN A 136 -4.81 10.37 -7.72
CA ASN A 136 -4.21 10.24 -6.39
C ASN A 136 -5.17 10.75 -5.31
N ILE A 137 -5.84 11.88 -5.57
CA ILE A 137 -6.87 12.42 -4.67
C ILE A 137 -8.05 11.45 -4.56
N GLY A 138 -8.50 10.91 -5.71
CA GLY A 138 -9.59 9.95 -5.76
C GLY A 138 -9.29 8.69 -4.96
N GLN A 139 -8.08 8.14 -5.09
CA GLN A 139 -7.66 6.97 -4.33
C GLN A 139 -7.67 7.25 -2.82
N VAL A 140 -7.14 8.37 -2.36
CA VAL A 140 -7.15 8.72 -0.93
C VAL A 140 -8.59 8.93 -0.42
N HIS A 141 -9.49 9.44 -1.25
CA HIS A 141 -10.92 9.50 -0.93
C HIS A 141 -11.55 8.10 -0.79
N THR A 142 -11.28 7.17 -1.71
CA THR A 142 -11.72 5.77 -1.61
C THR A 142 -11.20 5.09 -0.34
N ASP A 143 -9.92 5.29 -0.01
CA ASP A 143 -9.31 4.73 1.20
C ASP A 143 -9.92 5.34 2.48
N SER A 144 -10.19 6.65 2.48
CA SER A 144 -10.88 7.33 3.58
C SER A 144 -12.30 6.82 3.77
N ALA A 145 -13.02 6.61 2.67
CA ALA A 145 -14.36 6.07 2.71
C ALA A 145 -14.41 4.66 3.30
N SER A 146 -13.44 3.80 2.97
CA SER A 146 -13.33 2.48 3.58
C SER A 146 -13.20 2.58 5.10
N SER A 147 -12.37 3.50 5.61
CA SER A 147 -12.24 3.72 7.07
C SER A 147 -13.52 4.28 7.69
N TYR A 148 -14.22 5.20 7.02
CA TYR A 148 -15.54 5.66 7.48
C TYR A 148 -16.59 4.55 7.49
N HIS A 149 -16.57 3.68 6.48
CA HIS A 149 -17.47 2.54 6.35
C HIS A 149 -17.28 1.57 7.52
N ARG A 150 -16.03 1.23 7.87
CA ARG A 150 -15.71 0.39 9.03
C ARG A 150 -16.13 1.00 10.37
N LEU A 151 -16.11 2.33 10.48
CA LEU A 151 -16.64 3.05 11.64
C LEU A 151 -18.18 3.15 11.67
N GLY A 152 -18.89 2.56 10.70
CA GLY A 152 -20.35 2.66 10.58
C GLY A 152 -20.85 4.03 10.11
N LYS A 153 -19.96 4.95 9.72
CA LYS A 153 -20.31 6.29 9.24
C LYS A 153 -20.65 6.26 7.75
N LEU A 154 -21.73 5.53 7.42
CA LEU A 154 -22.09 5.19 6.03
C LEU A 154 -22.35 6.42 5.13
N ASP A 155 -22.86 7.51 5.68
CA ASP A 155 -23.10 8.74 4.91
C ASP A 155 -21.80 9.47 4.54
N LEU A 156 -20.82 9.47 5.45
CA LEU A 156 -19.49 10.00 5.16
C LEU A 156 -18.76 9.09 4.17
N ALA A 157 -18.83 7.77 4.34
CA ALA A 157 -18.26 6.83 3.39
C ALA A 157 -18.80 7.09 1.97
N MET A 158 -20.12 7.22 1.82
CA MET A 158 -20.75 7.52 0.52
C MET A 158 -20.27 8.86 -0.04
N LYS A 159 -20.24 9.93 0.77
CA LYS A 159 -19.77 11.26 0.35
C LYS A 159 -18.37 11.19 -0.25
N TYR A 160 -17.43 10.55 0.43
CA TYR A 160 -16.05 10.44 -0.04
C TYR A 160 -15.94 9.54 -1.28
N LEU A 161 -16.74 8.48 -1.39
CA LEU A 161 -16.78 7.64 -2.60
C LEU A 161 -17.32 8.38 -3.82
N THR A 162 -18.34 9.22 -3.65
CA THR A 162 -18.84 10.07 -4.74
C THR A 162 -17.76 11.05 -5.20
N MET A 163 -17.10 11.72 -4.26
CA MET A 163 -15.97 12.60 -4.58
C MET A 163 -14.85 11.87 -5.33
N ALA A 164 -14.58 10.61 -4.98
CA ALA A 164 -13.60 9.78 -5.69
C ALA A 164 -14.06 9.41 -7.10
N SER A 165 -15.30 8.94 -7.27
CA SER A 165 -15.82 8.52 -8.58
C SER A 165 -15.96 9.66 -9.57
N ASP A 166 -16.17 10.90 -9.09
CA ASP A 166 -16.31 12.08 -9.95
C ASP A 166 -14.99 12.52 -10.60
N ILE A 167 -13.85 12.12 -10.01
CA ILE A 167 -12.52 12.56 -10.45
C ILE A 167 -11.62 11.42 -10.96
N GLN A 168 -11.99 10.17 -10.69
CA GLN A 168 -11.28 8.99 -11.19
C GLN A 168 -11.62 8.71 -12.66
N THR A 169 -10.59 8.62 -13.48
CA THR A 169 -10.64 8.28 -14.91
C THR A 169 -10.06 6.88 -15.19
N SER A 170 -9.20 6.36 -14.30
CA SER A 170 -8.64 5.02 -14.37
C SER A 170 -9.74 3.97 -14.20
N PRO A 171 -9.97 3.09 -15.20
CA PRO A 171 -10.99 2.04 -15.08
C PRO A 171 -10.78 1.16 -13.84
N LYS A 172 -9.53 0.82 -13.53
CA LYS A 172 -9.18 0.00 -12.36
C LYS A 172 -9.58 0.68 -11.05
N LEU A 173 -9.25 1.97 -10.88
CA LEU A 173 -9.58 2.71 -9.65
C LEU A 173 -11.09 2.96 -9.54
N LEU A 174 -11.75 3.26 -10.66
CA LEU A 174 -13.19 3.45 -10.69
C LEU A 174 -13.96 2.18 -10.32
N SER A 175 -13.54 1.01 -10.83
CA SER A 175 -14.13 -0.29 -10.43
C SER A 175 -14.02 -0.52 -8.92
N GLN A 176 -12.84 -0.26 -8.34
CA GLN A 176 -12.62 -0.39 -6.90
C GLN A 176 -13.55 0.53 -6.10
N THR A 177 -13.71 1.78 -6.53
CA THR A 177 -14.64 2.73 -5.90
C THR A 177 -16.08 2.28 -6.02
N TYR A 178 -16.52 1.77 -7.18
CA TYR A 178 -17.87 1.21 -7.35
C TYR A 178 -18.13 0.00 -6.47
N ASN A 179 -17.14 -0.89 -6.30
CA ASN A 179 -17.25 -2.00 -5.34
C ASN A 179 -17.46 -1.48 -3.90
N GLN A 180 -16.74 -0.42 -3.50
CA GLN A 180 -16.94 0.19 -2.17
C GLN A 180 -18.32 0.85 -2.04
N ILE A 181 -18.81 1.54 -3.08
CA ILE A 181 -20.17 2.11 -3.09
C ILE A 181 -21.22 1.02 -2.91
N ALA A 182 -21.05 -0.11 -3.60
CA ALA A 182 -21.94 -1.25 -3.49
C ALA A 182 -21.97 -1.82 -2.06
N LEU A 183 -20.80 -1.95 -1.41
CA LEU A 183 -20.71 -2.39 -0.02
C LEU A 183 -21.43 -1.43 0.94
N VAL A 184 -21.30 -0.12 0.75
CA VAL A 184 -22.01 0.87 1.57
C VAL A 184 -23.53 0.77 1.36
N TYR A 185 -24.01 0.60 0.13
CA TYR A 185 -25.46 0.42 -0.13
C TYR A 185 -26.01 -0.87 0.49
N ARG A 186 -25.25 -1.97 0.41
CA ARG A 186 -25.60 -3.24 1.06
C ARG A 186 -25.78 -3.05 2.56
N ASP A 187 -24.84 -2.37 3.20
CA ASP A 187 -24.87 -2.16 4.65
C ASP A 187 -25.93 -1.13 5.07
N LYS A 188 -26.38 -0.25 4.15
CA LYS A 188 -27.60 0.56 4.30
C LYS A 188 -28.90 -0.22 4.07
N GLY A 189 -28.83 -1.45 3.59
CA GLY A 189 -29.99 -2.31 3.27
C GLY A 189 -30.58 -2.10 1.86
N ASP A 190 -30.00 -1.23 1.03
CA ASP A 190 -30.42 -1.06 -0.37
C ASP A 190 -29.70 -2.06 -1.28
N ASN A 191 -30.15 -3.31 -1.23
CA ASN A 191 -29.56 -4.39 -2.02
C ASN A 191 -29.70 -4.19 -3.53
N ARG A 192 -30.69 -3.40 -3.98
CA ARG A 192 -30.90 -3.12 -5.41
C ARG A 192 -29.79 -2.22 -5.93
N LEU A 193 -29.51 -1.11 -5.23
CA LEU A 193 -28.40 -0.22 -5.60
C LEU A 193 -27.06 -0.90 -5.38
N ALA A 194 -26.90 -1.70 -4.34
CA ALA A 194 -25.68 -2.49 -4.14
C ALA A 194 -25.38 -3.39 -5.36
N LEU A 195 -26.37 -4.15 -5.83
CA LEU A 195 -26.21 -5.00 -7.00
C LEU A 195 -25.89 -4.19 -8.27
N GLU A 196 -26.55 -3.05 -8.46
CA GLU A 196 -26.28 -2.17 -9.61
C GLU A 196 -24.81 -1.72 -9.64
N TYR A 197 -24.25 -1.28 -8.52
CA TYR A 197 -22.85 -0.84 -8.45
C TYR A 197 -21.85 -1.99 -8.54
N PHE A 198 -22.15 -3.17 -7.98
CA PHE A 198 -21.32 -4.37 -8.21
C PHE A 198 -21.27 -4.74 -9.69
N LEU A 199 -22.40 -4.64 -10.40
CA LEU A 199 -22.45 -4.91 -11.85
C LEU A 199 -21.66 -3.87 -12.65
N LYS A 200 -21.69 -2.59 -12.26
CA LYS A 200 -20.86 -1.54 -12.87
C LYS A 200 -19.37 -1.83 -12.70
N ALA A 201 -18.95 -2.19 -11.48
CA ALA A 201 -17.56 -2.56 -11.21
C ALA A 201 -17.13 -3.79 -12.03
N LEU A 202 -17.94 -4.85 -12.01
CA LEU A 202 -17.68 -6.08 -12.78
C LEU A 202 -17.61 -5.82 -14.29
N HIS A 203 -18.45 -4.93 -14.81
CA HIS A 203 -18.42 -4.58 -16.22
C HIS A 203 -17.09 -3.94 -16.61
N ILE A 204 -16.60 -2.98 -15.81
CA ILE A 204 -15.31 -2.34 -16.03
C ILE A 204 -14.17 -3.38 -15.94
N GLU A 205 -14.19 -4.26 -14.94
CA GLU A 205 -13.16 -5.31 -14.79
C GLU A 205 -13.11 -6.30 -15.96
N LYS A 206 -14.21 -6.48 -16.69
CA LYS A 206 -14.24 -7.32 -17.90
C LYS A 206 -13.67 -6.63 -19.14
N GLU A 207 -13.57 -5.31 -19.13
CA GLU A 207 -13.08 -4.50 -20.26
C GLU A 207 -11.59 -4.17 -20.15
N ILE A 208 -10.97 -4.43 -18.99
CA ILE A 208 -9.52 -4.29 -18.74
C ILE A 208 -8.80 -5.60 -19.09
#